data_AF-A0A9P0M7C5-F1
#
_entry.id   AF-A0A9P0M7C5-F1
#
_cell.length_a   1.000
_cell.length_b   1.000
_cell.length_c   1.000
_cell.angle_alpha   90.00
_cell.angle_beta   90.00
_cell.angle_gamma   90.00
#
_symmetry.space_group_name_H-M   'P 1'
#
loop_
_entity.id
_entity.type
_entity.pdbx_description
1 polymer ?
#
loop_
_entity_poly.entity_id
_entity_poly.type
_entity_poly.pdbx_seq_one_letter_code
_entity_poly.pdbx_strand_id
1 'polypeptide(L)'
;MLVCILFLVVLSGAVAREVNTSYFRFRNDRLNRQCEDAVLNKEKNIIEKPVYIILMLIFIVIFLLLLLGVIKGLLGLFVSKQIGEAGLGLFVDLPTHLNQCQEKELKQRPVVYDVAGWPVNPDTRERNVRLLPKRLNFCLNVIFFLAYPLALILKCCAMCCCIREYREGDEKRSFRKLNAIRTHKSKDLVSLGAKVNKYDEEQKEKDDTDYVLNQMNKSQSSLHNNRSTYGE
;
A
#
# COMPACT_ATOMS: atom_id res chain seq x y z
N MET A 1 -17.51 -4.96 2.31
CA MET A 1 -18.79 -4.88 3.05
C MET A 1 -19.77 -5.97 2.60
N LEU A 2 -20.16 -6.05 1.32
CA LEU A 2 -21.03 -7.13 0.81
C LEU A 2 -20.45 -8.54 1.00
N VAL A 3 -19.12 -8.69 0.83
CA VAL A 3 -18.42 -9.96 1.08
C VAL A 3 -18.44 -10.34 2.56
N CYS A 4 -18.26 -9.39 3.49
CA CYS A 4 -18.33 -9.65 4.92
C CYS A 4 -19.75 -9.99 5.37
N ILE A 5 -20.76 -9.33 4.80
CA ILE A 5 -22.18 -9.63 5.07
C ILE A 5 -22.53 -11.00 4.48
N LEU A 6 -22.09 -11.32 3.27
CA LEU A 6 -22.24 -12.67 2.70
C LEU A 6 -21.54 -13.72 3.55
N PHE A 7 -20.34 -13.44 4.06
CA PHE A 7 -19.63 -14.38 4.93
C PHE A 7 -20.34 -14.57 6.28
N LEU A 8 -20.89 -13.51 6.86
CA LEU A 8 -21.70 -13.56 8.08
C LEU A 8 -23.04 -14.26 7.88
N VAL A 9 -23.67 -14.11 6.70
CA VAL A 9 -24.93 -14.79 6.34
C VAL A 9 -24.68 -16.26 5.99
N VAL A 10 -23.56 -16.57 5.36
CA VAL A 10 -23.16 -17.95 5.06
C VAL A 10 -22.74 -18.69 6.34
N LEU A 11 -22.00 -18.04 7.26
CA LEU A 11 -21.68 -18.65 8.55
C LEU A 11 -22.92 -18.82 9.43
N SER A 12 -23.77 -17.79 9.55
CA SER A 12 -25.01 -17.92 10.33
C SER A 12 -25.98 -18.93 9.71
N GLY A 13 -26.02 -19.02 8.38
CA GLY A 13 -26.78 -20.04 7.64
C GLY A 13 -26.22 -21.45 7.76
N ALA A 14 -24.90 -21.63 7.80
CA ALA A 14 -24.26 -22.93 8.03
C ALA A 14 -24.51 -23.43 9.47
N VAL A 15 -24.38 -22.54 10.45
CA VAL A 15 -24.69 -22.82 11.86
C VAL A 15 -26.18 -23.13 12.04
N ALA A 16 -27.07 -22.36 11.39
CA ALA A 16 -28.51 -22.63 11.44
C ALA A 16 -28.91 -23.92 10.70
N ARG A 17 -28.20 -24.30 9.63
CA ARG A 17 -28.46 -25.55 8.90
C ARG A 17 -28.12 -26.79 9.72
N GLU A 18 -27.03 -26.79 10.48
CA GLU A 18 -26.68 -27.91 11.38
C GLU A 18 -27.69 -28.06 12.54
N VAL A 19 -28.20 -26.93 13.05
CA VAL A 19 -29.27 -26.94 14.06
C VAL A 19 -30.58 -27.50 13.49
N ASN A 20 -30.91 -27.17 12.24
CA ASN A 20 -32.20 -27.58 11.64
C ASN A 20 -32.18 -29.01 11.07
N THR A 21 -31.04 -29.53 10.61
CA THR A 21 -30.92 -30.95 10.22
C THR A 21 -31.02 -31.89 11.42
N SER A 22 -30.69 -31.40 12.61
CA SER A 22 -30.86 -32.13 13.87
C SER A 22 -32.33 -32.17 14.34
N TYR A 23 -33.15 -31.19 13.95
CA TYR A 23 -34.58 -31.12 14.30
C TYR A 23 -35.46 -32.05 13.46
N PHE A 24 -35.15 -32.25 12.18
CA PHE A 24 -36.01 -33.06 11.29
C PHE A 24 -35.84 -34.58 11.49
N ARG A 25 -34.81 -35.01 12.24
CA ARG A 25 -34.61 -36.42 12.61
C ARG A 25 -35.25 -36.80 13.95
N PHE A 26 -36.06 -35.91 14.54
CA PHE A 26 -36.62 -36.08 15.89
C PHE A 26 -38.15 -36.17 15.95
N ARG A 27 -38.85 -36.10 14.79
CA ARG A 27 -40.32 -36.12 14.78
C ARG A 27 -40.93 -37.52 14.83
N ASN A 28 -40.12 -38.56 14.86
CA ASN A 28 -40.63 -39.93 14.73
C ASN A 28 -39.99 -40.89 15.73
N ASP A 29 -40.08 -40.61 17.04
CA ASP A 29 -40.41 -41.65 18.03
C ASP A 29 -40.46 -41.11 19.47
N ARG A 30 -41.66 -41.16 20.05
CA ARG A 30 -41.88 -40.94 21.48
C ARG A 30 -41.43 -42.17 22.29
N LEU A 31 -40.15 -42.25 22.63
CA LEU A 31 -39.70 -42.95 23.85
C LEU A 31 -38.92 -42.02 24.83
N ASN A 32 -38.95 -40.71 24.56
CA ASN A 32 -39.58 -39.63 25.33
C ASN A 32 -39.47 -39.40 26.86
N ARG A 33 -38.57 -40.01 27.66
CA ARG A 33 -38.20 -39.35 28.96
C ARG A 33 -36.74 -39.53 29.37
N GLN A 34 -36.11 -40.68 29.11
CA GLN A 34 -34.70 -40.88 29.46
C GLN A 34 -33.71 -40.24 28.46
N CYS A 35 -34.18 -39.84 27.27
CA CYS A 35 -33.34 -39.24 26.23
C CYS A 35 -33.23 -37.70 26.35
N GLU A 36 -34.18 -37.03 27.02
CA GLU A 36 -34.13 -35.57 27.22
C GLU A 36 -32.93 -35.17 28.08
N ASP A 37 -32.62 -35.93 29.14
CA ASP A 37 -31.44 -35.69 29.97
C ASP A 37 -30.13 -35.94 29.21
N ALA A 38 -30.11 -36.89 28.26
CA ALA A 38 -28.95 -37.17 27.44
C ALA A 38 -28.70 -36.11 26.36
N VAL A 39 -29.75 -35.53 25.78
CA VAL A 39 -29.63 -34.44 24.79
C VAL A 39 -29.27 -33.12 25.49
N LEU A 40 -29.87 -32.81 26.64
CA LEU A 40 -29.53 -31.62 27.42
C LEU A 40 -28.08 -31.69 27.96
N ASN A 41 -27.62 -32.87 28.38
CA ASN A 41 -26.21 -33.06 28.74
C ASN A 41 -25.28 -32.97 27.52
N LYS A 42 -25.72 -33.38 26.33
CA LYS A 42 -24.89 -33.29 25.11
C LYS A 42 -24.72 -31.85 24.61
N GLU A 43 -25.73 -30.99 24.74
CA GLU A 43 -25.59 -29.55 24.45
C GLU A 43 -24.67 -28.84 25.46
N LYS A 44 -24.75 -29.19 26.76
CA LYS A 44 -23.81 -28.67 27.77
C LYS A 44 -22.35 -29.03 27.44
N ASN A 45 -22.11 -30.25 26.98
CA ASN A 45 -20.76 -30.72 26.60
C ASN A 45 -20.13 -29.96 25.41
N ILE A 46 -20.92 -29.29 24.56
CA ILE A 46 -20.38 -28.52 23.42
C ILE A 46 -19.93 -27.12 23.90
N ILE A 47 -20.69 -26.49 24.80
CA ILE A 47 -20.37 -25.17 25.37
C ILE A 47 -19.27 -25.27 26.44
N GLU A 48 -19.13 -26.40 27.13
CA GLU A 48 -18.10 -26.62 28.16
C GLU A 48 -16.67 -26.72 27.60
N LYS A 49 -16.50 -26.89 26.29
CA LYS A 49 -15.16 -26.93 25.72
C LYS A 49 -14.56 -25.51 25.74
N PRO A 50 -13.51 -25.25 26.54
CA PRO A 50 -12.95 -23.91 26.73
C PRO A 50 -12.47 -23.28 25.41
N VAL A 51 -12.15 -24.10 24.42
CA VAL A 51 -11.76 -23.69 23.07
C VAL A 51 -12.83 -22.84 22.38
N TYR A 52 -14.12 -23.19 22.48
CA TYR A 52 -15.18 -22.40 21.83
C TYR A 52 -15.35 -21.03 22.48
N ILE A 53 -15.25 -20.96 23.81
CA ILE A 53 -15.34 -19.69 24.55
C ILE A 53 -14.19 -18.77 24.12
N ILE A 54 -12.97 -19.30 24.01
CA ILE A 54 -11.80 -18.54 23.54
C ILE A 54 -11.99 -18.06 22.10
N LEU A 55 -12.45 -18.92 21.18
CA LEU A 55 -12.69 -18.54 19.78
C LEU A 55 -13.77 -17.46 19.64
N MET A 56 -14.88 -17.58 20.40
CA MET A 56 -15.95 -16.58 20.43
C MET A 56 -15.42 -15.23 20.96
N LEU A 57 -14.60 -15.25 22.00
CA LEU A 57 -13.98 -14.05 22.55
C LEU A 57 -13.06 -13.37 21.53
N ILE A 58 -12.20 -14.14 20.85
CA ILE A 58 -11.35 -13.63 19.77
C ILE A 58 -12.21 -13.00 18.66
N PHE A 59 -13.28 -13.66 18.26
CA PHE A 59 -14.19 -13.15 17.23
C PHE A 59 -14.85 -11.82 17.64
N ILE A 60 -15.32 -11.72 18.89
CA ILE A 60 -15.90 -10.49 19.43
C ILE A 60 -14.86 -9.36 19.43
N VAL A 61 -13.61 -9.64 19.85
CA VAL A 61 -12.53 -8.65 19.84
C VAL A 61 -12.24 -8.17 18.41
N ILE A 62 -12.10 -9.07 17.44
CA ILE A 62 -11.88 -8.72 16.04
C ILE A 62 -13.03 -7.87 15.50
N PHE A 63 -14.28 -8.23 15.82
CA PHE A 63 -15.45 -7.49 15.40
C PHE A 63 -15.47 -6.07 15.97
N LEU A 64 -15.17 -5.90 17.26
CA LEU A 64 -15.07 -4.58 17.91
C LEU A 64 -13.96 -3.73 17.28
N LEU A 65 -12.79 -4.30 16.98
CA LEU A 65 -11.69 -3.59 16.31
C LEU A 65 -12.08 -3.14 14.90
N LEU A 66 -12.79 -3.99 14.13
CA LEU A 66 -13.31 -3.61 12.82
C LEU A 66 -14.35 -2.49 12.92
N LEU A 67 -15.24 -2.54 13.92
CA LEU A 67 -16.24 -1.49 14.15
C LEU A 67 -15.55 -0.16 14.47
N LEU A 68 -14.53 -0.16 15.32
CA LEU A 68 -13.70 1.03 15.60
C LEU A 68 -13.01 1.55 14.34
N GLY A 69 -12.48 0.66 13.48
CA GLY A 69 -11.90 1.04 12.19
C GLY A 69 -12.90 1.67 11.24
N VAL A 70 -14.12 1.14 11.18
CA VAL A 70 -15.21 1.75 10.40
C VAL A 70 -15.57 3.12 10.96
N ILE A 71 -15.74 3.27 12.29
CA ILE A 71 -16.03 4.56 12.93
C ILE A 71 -14.93 5.57 12.61
N LYS A 72 -13.65 5.20 12.77
CA LYS A 72 -12.52 6.06 12.43
C LYS A 72 -12.50 6.42 10.94
N GLY A 73 -12.78 5.46 10.07
CA GLY A 73 -12.88 5.68 8.62
C GLY A 73 -14.01 6.65 8.25
N LEU A 74 -15.17 6.55 8.91
CA LEU A 74 -16.29 7.47 8.73
C LEU A 74 -15.95 8.88 9.27
N LEU A 75 -15.31 8.98 10.44
CA LEU A 75 -14.84 10.25 10.98
C LEU A 75 -13.82 10.92 10.04
N GLY A 76 -12.88 10.16 9.48
CA GLY A 76 -11.93 10.66 8.48
C GLY A 76 -12.59 11.09 7.17
N LEU A 77 -13.75 10.53 6.82
CA LEU A 77 -14.48 10.89 5.62
C LEU A 77 -15.38 12.11 5.80
N PHE A 78 -16.06 12.21 6.95
CA PHE A 78 -17.09 13.22 7.22
C PHE A 78 -16.63 14.41 8.07
N VAL A 79 -15.72 14.21 9.03
CA VAL A 79 -15.35 15.26 10.00
C VAL A 79 -14.11 16.01 9.55
N SER A 80 -12.97 15.34 9.47
CA SER A 80 -11.73 16.00 9.07
C SER A 80 -10.72 15.04 8.43
N LYS A 81 -10.00 15.55 7.43
CA LYS A 81 -8.88 14.86 6.78
C LYS A 81 -7.79 14.48 7.79
N GLN A 82 -7.51 15.38 8.73
CA GLN A 82 -6.46 15.21 9.75
C GLN A 82 -6.71 13.99 10.64
N ILE A 83 -7.96 13.73 11.05
CA ILE A 83 -8.30 12.55 11.87
C ILE A 83 -8.16 11.25 11.08
N GLY A 84 -8.52 11.28 9.79
CA GLY A 84 -8.37 10.14 8.88
C GLY A 84 -6.90 9.81 8.60
N GLU A 85 -6.05 10.83 8.50
CA GLU A 85 -4.61 10.67 8.24
C GLU A 85 -3.77 10.42 9.51
N ALA A 86 -4.31 10.75 10.69
CA ALA A 86 -3.66 10.50 11.96
C ALA A 86 -3.40 8.99 12.17
N GLY A 87 -2.12 8.64 12.27
CA GLY A 87 -1.63 7.27 12.47
C GLY A 87 -1.36 6.49 11.18
N LEU A 88 -1.85 6.94 10.02
CA LEU A 88 -1.61 6.25 8.75
C LEU A 88 -0.16 6.30 8.27
N GLY A 89 0.64 7.23 8.80
CA GLY A 89 2.07 7.32 8.49
C GLY A 89 2.88 6.08 8.92
N LEU A 90 2.31 5.18 9.74
CA LEU A 90 2.95 3.90 10.05
C LEU A 90 2.78 2.84 8.94
N PHE A 91 1.77 3.00 8.07
CA PHE A 91 1.41 2.02 7.05
C PHE A 91 1.83 2.42 5.64
N VAL A 92 2.07 3.70 5.43
CA VAL A 92 2.42 4.24 4.12
C VAL A 92 3.69 5.03 4.30
N ASP A 93 4.74 4.64 3.59
CA ASP A 93 5.95 5.42 3.48
C ASP A 93 5.64 6.65 2.61
N LEU A 94 5.57 7.81 3.26
CA LEU A 94 5.47 9.10 2.59
C LEU A 94 6.90 9.64 2.39
N PRO A 95 7.19 10.31 1.25
CA PRO A 95 6.28 10.75 0.19
C PRO A 95 6.20 9.79 -1.00
N THR A 96 5.01 9.23 -1.26
CA THR A 96 4.76 8.44 -2.46
C THR A 96 4.58 9.35 -3.68
N HIS A 97 5.26 9.08 -4.79
CA HIS A 97 5.04 9.81 -6.05
C HIS A 97 3.60 9.61 -6.55
N LEU A 98 2.85 10.71 -6.58
CA LEU A 98 1.51 10.81 -7.14
C LEU A 98 1.60 11.17 -8.62
N ASN A 99 1.05 10.31 -9.47
CA ASN A 99 0.94 10.60 -10.90
C ASN A 99 -0.09 11.72 -11.19
N GLN A 100 -1.11 11.85 -10.34
CA GLN A 100 -2.21 12.81 -10.49
C GLN A 100 -2.76 13.25 -9.13
N CYS A 101 -3.18 14.52 -9.02
CA CYS A 101 -3.89 15.03 -7.85
C CYS A 101 -5.24 14.32 -7.67
N GLN A 102 -5.56 13.93 -6.44
CA GLN A 102 -6.81 13.24 -6.10
C GLN A 102 -8.02 14.17 -6.05
N GLU A 103 -7.79 15.47 -5.94
CA GLU A 103 -8.84 16.49 -5.87
C GLU A 103 -9.44 16.76 -7.25
N LYS A 104 -10.77 16.84 -7.33
CA LYS A 104 -11.49 16.98 -8.60
C LYS A 104 -11.05 18.23 -9.36
N GLU A 105 -10.78 19.32 -8.64
CA GLU A 105 -10.37 20.62 -9.17
C GLU A 105 -8.95 20.60 -9.76
N LEU A 106 -8.07 19.76 -9.21
CA LEU A 106 -6.66 19.68 -9.58
C LEU A 106 -6.34 18.48 -10.48
N LYS A 107 -7.34 17.65 -10.82
CA LYS A 107 -7.13 16.37 -11.52
C LYS A 107 -6.50 16.52 -12.92
N GLN A 108 -6.69 17.67 -13.56
CA GLN A 108 -6.14 17.97 -14.90
C GLN A 108 -4.76 18.64 -14.84
N ARG A 109 -4.28 19.02 -13.65
CA ARG A 109 -3.01 19.72 -13.48
C ARG A 109 -1.90 18.76 -13.05
N PRO A 110 -0.65 18.99 -13.47
CA PRO A 110 0.48 18.21 -12.99
C PRO A 110 0.68 18.42 -11.48
N VAL A 111 1.08 17.36 -10.78
CA VAL A 111 1.42 17.43 -9.35
C VAL A 111 2.72 18.20 -9.20
N VAL A 112 2.70 19.27 -8.39
CA VAL A 112 3.89 20.03 -8.04
C VAL A 112 4.42 19.51 -6.71
N TYR A 113 5.73 19.34 -6.61
CA TYR A 113 6.41 18.90 -5.39
C TYR A 113 7.26 20.04 -4.83
N ASP A 114 7.37 20.09 -3.51
CA ASP A 114 8.29 21.00 -2.85
C ASP A 114 9.74 20.47 -2.82
N VAL A 115 10.65 21.26 -2.25
CA VAL A 115 12.07 20.92 -2.09
C VAL A 115 12.30 19.66 -1.24
N ALA A 116 11.33 19.27 -0.42
CA ALA A 116 11.37 18.08 0.42
C ALA A 116 10.65 16.88 -0.23
N GLY A 117 10.17 17.00 -1.47
CA GLY A 117 9.48 15.94 -2.20
C GLY A 117 8.01 15.75 -1.83
N TRP A 118 7.39 16.71 -1.13
CA TRP A 118 5.97 16.63 -0.75
C TRP A 118 5.07 17.26 -1.82
N PRO A 119 3.91 16.64 -2.13
CA PRO A 119 2.97 17.24 -3.06
C PRO A 119 2.38 18.53 -2.46
N VAL A 120 2.47 19.62 -3.20
CA VAL A 120 1.93 20.93 -2.84
C VAL A 120 0.86 21.36 -3.82
N ASN A 121 -0.09 22.16 -3.33
CA ASN A 121 -1.09 22.77 -4.19
C ASN A 121 -0.39 23.75 -5.16
N PRO A 122 -0.59 23.66 -6.49
CA PRO A 122 0.08 24.53 -7.44
C PRO A 122 -0.26 26.01 -7.27
N ASP A 123 -1.47 26.33 -6.77
CA ASP A 123 -1.95 27.71 -6.65
C ASP A 123 -1.53 28.33 -5.31
N THR A 124 -1.70 27.60 -4.20
CA THR A 124 -1.41 28.13 -2.85
C THR A 124 -0.01 27.80 -2.33
N ARG A 125 0.68 26.83 -2.96
CA ARG A 125 1.95 26.24 -2.49
C ARG A 125 1.88 25.59 -1.11
N GLU A 126 0.68 25.33 -0.60
CA GLU A 126 0.47 24.67 0.69
C GLU A 126 0.49 23.14 0.56
N ARG A 127 0.97 22.45 1.60
CA ARG A 127 0.96 20.98 1.72
C ARG A 127 -0.42 20.41 2.10
N ASN A 128 -1.50 20.96 1.54
CA ASN A 128 -2.87 20.54 1.86
C ASN A 128 -3.43 19.50 0.88
N VAL A 129 -2.64 19.05 -0.10
CA VAL A 129 -3.09 18.07 -1.10
C VAL A 129 -3.33 16.71 -0.45
N ARG A 130 -4.42 16.03 -0.81
CA ARG A 130 -4.67 14.64 -0.38
C ARG A 130 -3.69 13.68 -1.04
N LEU A 131 -2.90 12.97 -0.23
CA LEU A 131 -1.95 11.97 -0.72
C LEU A 131 -2.63 10.66 -1.13
N LEU A 132 -3.70 10.27 -0.43
CA LEU A 132 -4.37 9.00 -0.65
C LEU A 132 -5.78 9.22 -1.22
N PRO A 133 -6.23 8.39 -2.18
CA PRO A 133 -7.63 8.38 -2.62
C PRO A 133 -8.57 8.18 -1.43
N LYS A 134 -9.74 8.83 -1.42
CA LYS A 134 -10.72 8.72 -0.31
C LYS A 134 -11.07 7.27 0.04
N ARG A 135 -11.21 6.42 -1.00
CA ARG A 135 -11.52 4.98 -0.83
C ARG A 135 -10.39 4.23 -0.13
N LEU A 136 -9.14 4.54 -0.49
CA LEU A 136 -7.97 3.92 0.12
C LEU A 136 -7.80 4.41 1.55
N ASN A 137 -7.96 5.71 1.81
CA ASN A 137 -7.93 6.28 3.16
C ASN A 137 -8.98 5.61 4.07
N PHE A 138 -10.22 5.43 3.58
CA PHE A 138 -11.24 4.67 4.31
C PHE A 138 -10.83 3.21 4.55
N CYS A 139 -10.35 2.51 3.52
CA CYS A 139 -9.92 1.11 3.65
C CYS A 139 -8.80 0.95 4.69
N LEU A 140 -7.79 1.81 4.64
CA LEU A 140 -6.67 1.81 5.57
C LEU A 140 -7.12 2.08 7.01
N ASN A 141 -8.07 3.01 7.22
CA ASN A 141 -8.64 3.25 8.55
C ASN A 141 -9.45 2.06 9.09
N VAL A 142 -10.15 1.31 8.22
CA VAL A 142 -10.89 0.10 8.63
C VAL A 142 -9.93 -0.99 9.12
N ILE A 143 -8.81 -1.20 8.43
CA ILE A 143 -7.82 -2.21 8.82
C ILE A 143 -6.84 -1.70 9.89
N PHE A 144 -6.79 -0.39 10.16
CA PHE A 144 -5.82 0.25 11.06
C PHE A 144 -5.75 -0.44 12.42
N PHE A 145 -6.89 -0.62 13.09
CA PHE A 145 -6.93 -1.23 14.42
C PHE A 145 -6.56 -2.71 14.45
N LEU A 146 -6.67 -3.41 13.32
CA LEU A 146 -6.23 -4.80 13.20
C LEU A 146 -4.73 -4.88 12.88
N ALA A 147 -4.28 -4.04 11.95
CA ALA A 147 -2.91 -4.05 11.45
C ALA A 147 -1.91 -3.40 12.42
N TYR A 148 -2.34 -2.43 13.24
CA TYR A 148 -1.48 -1.73 14.19
C TYR A 148 -0.88 -2.64 15.28
N PRO A 149 -1.67 -3.45 16.02
CA PRO A 149 -1.08 -4.39 16.99
C PRO A 149 -0.21 -5.44 16.30
N LEU A 150 -0.56 -5.89 15.08
CA LEU A 150 0.28 -6.81 14.32
C LEU A 150 1.64 -6.18 13.96
N ALA A 151 1.65 -4.93 13.50
CA ALA A 151 2.88 -4.19 13.22
C ALA A 151 3.74 -4.00 14.48
N LEU A 152 3.10 -3.70 15.63
CA LEU A 152 3.80 -3.58 16.91
C LEU A 152 4.41 -4.91 17.36
N ILE A 153 3.67 -6.01 17.24
CA ILE A 153 4.17 -7.36 17.56
C ILE A 153 5.35 -7.70 16.65
N LEU A 154 5.24 -7.47 15.34
CA LEU A 154 6.34 -7.70 14.38
C LEU A 154 7.57 -6.86 14.74
N LYS A 155 7.37 -5.58 15.10
CA LYS A 155 8.45 -4.70 15.55
C LYS A 155 9.11 -5.20 16.84
N CYS A 156 8.32 -5.61 17.82
CA CYS A 156 8.84 -6.20 19.06
C CYS A 156 9.58 -7.51 18.78
N CYS A 157 9.06 -8.37 17.91
CA CYS A 157 9.73 -9.59 17.48
C CYS A 157 11.05 -9.30 16.77
N ALA A 158 11.10 -8.27 15.92
CA ALA A 158 12.33 -7.85 15.25
C ALA A 158 13.37 -7.27 16.23
N MET A 159 12.94 -6.68 17.35
CA MET A 159 13.83 -6.20 18.41
C MET A 159 14.33 -7.36 19.31
N CYS A 160 13.48 -8.34 19.61
CA CYS A 160 13.80 -9.46 20.49
C CYS A 160 14.59 -10.57 19.81
N CYS A 161 14.28 -10.87 18.54
CA CYS A 161 15.06 -11.78 17.72
C CYS A 161 16.13 -10.93 17.03
N CYS A 162 17.42 -11.25 17.16
CA CYS A 162 18.55 -10.52 16.55
C CYS A 162 18.56 -10.55 15.00
N ILE A 163 17.44 -10.23 14.35
CA ILE A 163 17.28 -10.00 12.93
C ILE A 163 17.97 -8.67 12.67
N ARG A 164 19.29 -8.78 12.53
CA ARG A 164 20.24 -7.84 11.98
C ARG A 164 19.52 -6.83 11.09
N GLU A 165 19.49 -5.58 11.55
CA GLU A 165 18.89 -4.43 10.90
C GLU A 165 18.90 -4.61 9.37
N TYR A 166 17.71 -4.74 8.78
CA TYR A 166 17.54 -4.34 7.40
C TYR A 166 17.87 -2.85 7.37
N ARG A 167 19.13 -2.54 7.03
CA ARG A 167 19.60 -1.16 6.90
C ARG A 167 18.63 -0.45 5.97
N GLU A 168 17.88 0.47 6.54
CA GLU A 168 16.97 1.44 5.92
C GLU A 168 17.67 2.35 4.87
N GLY A 169 18.94 2.07 4.55
CA GLY A 169 19.77 2.80 3.60
C GLY A 169 19.81 2.23 2.17
N ASP A 170 19.24 1.06 1.89
CA ASP A 170 19.33 0.45 0.54
C ASP A 170 18.15 0.81 -0.40
N GLU A 171 17.13 1.53 0.10
CA GLU A 171 15.99 1.97 -0.72
C GLU A 171 16.39 2.96 -1.83
N LYS A 172 17.49 3.70 -1.65
CA LYS A 172 18.02 4.59 -2.70
C LYS A 172 18.51 3.84 -3.94
N ARG A 173 18.77 2.52 -3.88
CA ARG A 173 19.17 1.72 -5.05
C ARG A 173 17.97 1.19 -5.85
N SER A 174 16.78 1.02 -5.26
CA SER A 174 15.64 0.40 -5.95
C SER A 174 14.77 1.39 -6.75
N PHE A 175 14.72 2.67 -6.38
CA PHE A 175 13.93 3.66 -7.12
C PHE A 175 14.57 4.14 -8.43
N ARG A 176 15.88 3.91 -8.67
CA ARG A 176 16.50 4.23 -9.97
C ARG A 176 16.01 3.34 -11.12
N LYS A 177 15.29 2.24 -10.85
CA LYS A 177 14.94 1.25 -11.89
C LYS A 177 13.48 1.27 -12.36
N LEU A 178 12.59 2.09 -11.78
CA LEU A 178 11.15 2.07 -12.10
C LEU A 178 10.63 3.28 -12.88
N ASN A 179 11.44 4.30 -13.17
CA ASN A 179 11.03 5.44 -14.02
C ASN A 179 11.37 5.23 -15.51
N ALA A 180 10.91 4.13 -16.09
CA ALA A 180 10.93 3.94 -17.54
C ALA A 180 9.61 3.35 -18.07
N ILE A 181 8.47 3.86 -17.61
CA ILE A 181 7.20 3.65 -18.33
C ILE A 181 7.10 4.75 -19.38
N ARG A 182 7.63 4.44 -20.56
CA ARG A 182 7.44 5.19 -21.81
C ARG A 182 5.94 5.27 -22.10
N THR A 183 5.42 6.49 -22.19
CA THR A 183 4.06 6.79 -22.60
C THR A 183 3.82 6.29 -24.03
N HIS A 184 2.92 5.32 -24.19
CA HIS A 184 2.40 4.91 -25.50
C HIS A 184 1.56 6.05 -26.10
N LYS A 185 2.15 6.81 -27.02
CA LYS A 185 1.40 7.45 -28.11
C LYS A 185 1.42 6.51 -29.31
N SER A 186 0.22 6.02 -29.65
CA SER A 186 -0.32 5.82 -30.99
C SER A 186 0.64 5.38 -32.13
N LYS A 187 0.41 4.14 -32.58
CA LYS A 187 0.36 3.65 -33.97
C LYS A 187 1.56 3.96 -34.88
N ASP A 188 2.47 3.00 -35.04
CA ASP A 188 2.46 2.03 -36.14
C ASP A 188 3.80 1.29 -36.23
N LEU A 189 3.70 0.02 -36.59
CA LEU A 189 4.71 -0.80 -37.26
C LEU A 189 6.01 -1.24 -36.51
N VAL A 190 6.15 -2.57 -36.53
CA VAL A 190 7.40 -3.35 -36.61
C VAL A 190 8.12 -3.69 -35.31
N SER A 191 7.91 -4.96 -34.96
CA SER A 191 8.82 -5.86 -34.29
C SER A 191 10.31 -5.62 -34.61
N LEU A 192 11.10 -5.33 -33.59
CA LEU A 192 12.40 -5.97 -33.40
C LEU A 192 12.78 -5.82 -31.93
N GLY A 193 13.25 -6.90 -31.31
CA GLY A 193 13.66 -6.92 -29.91
C GLY A 193 14.68 -5.82 -29.60
N ALA A 194 14.22 -4.76 -28.94
CA ALA A 194 15.07 -3.72 -28.43
C ALA A 194 15.82 -4.26 -27.22
N LYS A 195 17.04 -4.75 -27.46
CA LYS A 195 18.09 -4.78 -26.44
C LYS A 195 18.05 -3.43 -25.74
N VAL A 196 17.82 -3.46 -24.43
CA VAL A 196 18.09 -2.30 -23.58
C VAL A 196 19.57 -2.00 -23.79
N ASN A 197 19.86 -0.96 -24.57
CA ASN A 197 21.18 -0.34 -24.63
C ASN A 197 21.45 0.15 -23.21
N LYS A 198 22.09 -0.72 -22.43
CA LYS A 198 22.88 -0.32 -21.28
C LYS A 198 23.90 0.65 -21.87
N TYR A 199 23.63 1.93 -21.70
CA TYR A 199 24.55 2.99 -22.10
C TYR A 199 25.93 2.62 -21.56
N ASP A 200 26.86 2.31 -22.44
CA ASP A 200 28.27 2.16 -22.09
C ASP A 200 28.76 3.56 -21.77
N GLU A 201 28.68 3.94 -20.48
CA GLU A 201 29.11 5.25 -20.00
C GLU A 201 30.56 5.54 -20.40
N GLU A 202 31.40 4.51 -20.49
CA GLU A 202 32.81 4.63 -20.91
C GLU A 202 32.96 5.16 -22.35
N GLN A 203 32.11 4.74 -23.28
CA GLN A 203 32.23 5.18 -24.67
C GLN A 203 31.81 6.65 -24.82
N LYS A 204 30.77 7.06 -24.09
CA LYS A 204 30.28 8.43 -24.12
C LYS A 204 31.24 9.39 -23.43
N GLU A 205 31.85 8.98 -22.33
CA GLU A 205 32.90 9.76 -21.65
C GLU A 205 34.11 9.98 -22.55
N LYS A 206 34.49 8.97 -23.34
CA LYS A 206 35.54 9.08 -24.35
C LYS A 206 35.18 10.09 -25.45
N ASP A 207 33.97 10.01 -26.00
CA ASP A 207 33.50 10.92 -27.05
C ASP A 207 33.44 12.38 -26.55
N ASP A 208 32.98 12.60 -25.31
CA ASP A 208 32.94 13.93 -24.69
C ASP A 208 34.37 14.46 -24.44
N THR A 209 35.32 13.60 -24.04
CA THR A 209 36.72 13.97 -23.84
C THR A 209 37.40 14.36 -25.16
N ASP A 210 37.19 13.58 -26.22
CA ASP A 210 37.73 13.85 -27.55
C ASP A 210 37.16 15.16 -28.13
N TYR A 211 35.87 15.45 -27.88
CA TYR A 211 35.26 16.71 -28.28
C TYR A 211 35.93 17.92 -27.60
N VAL A 212 36.15 17.86 -26.28
CA VAL A 212 36.80 18.94 -25.52
C VAL A 212 38.23 19.16 -26.00
N LEU A 213 39.01 18.09 -26.18
CA LEU A 213 40.38 18.16 -26.70
C LEU A 213 40.43 18.80 -28.09
N ASN A 214 39.50 18.43 -28.97
CA ASN A 214 39.42 19.02 -30.31
C ASN A 214 39.11 20.52 -30.27
N GLN A 215 38.19 20.95 -29.39
CA GLN A 215 37.87 22.38 -29.22
C GLN A 215 39.04 23.18 -28.63
N MET A 216 39.80 22.59 -27.71
CA MET A 216 41.00 23.22 -27.17
C MET A 216 42.08 23.38 -28.24
N ASN A 217 42.32 22.35 -29.05
CA ASN A 217 43.30 22.40 -30.13
C ASN A 217 42.92 23.42 -31.21
N LYS A 218 41.65 23.49 -31.60
CA LYS A 218 41.15 24.54 -32.51
C LYS A 218 41.43 25.94 -31.96
N SER A 219 41.16 26.15 -30.67
CA SER A 219 41.39 27.44 -30.01
C SER A 219 42.88 27.81 -29.97
N GLN A 220 43.78 26.85 -29.75
CA GLN A 220 45.24 27.08 -29.79
C GLN A 220 45.71 27.47 -31.20
N SER A 221 45.25 26.76 -32.23
CA SER A 221 45.61 27.05 -33.63
C SER A 221 45.12 28.42 -34.08
N SER A 222 43.92 28.84 -33.66
CA SER A 222 43.39 30.19 -33.93
C SER A 222 44.22 31.29 -33.26
N LEU A 223 44.69 31.07 -32.03
CA LEU A 223 45.59 32.01 -31.35
C LEU A 223 46.95 32.10 -32.04
N HIS A 224 47.51 30.98 -32.48
CA HIS A 224 48.83 30.98 -33.12
C HIS A 224 48.82 31.64 -34.51
N ASN A 225 47.78 31.37 -35.31
CA ASN A 225 47.61 32.01 -36.63
C ASN A 225 47.40 33.52 -36.52
N ASN A 226 46.70 34.01 -35.50
CA ASN A 226 46.56 35.46 -35.30
C ASN A 226 47.89 36.11 -34.88
N ARG A 227 48.78 35.39 -34.20
CA ARG A 227 50.07 35.94 -33.77
C ARG A 227 51.07 36.10 -34.94
N SER A 228 50.98 35.27 -35.97
CA SER A 228 51.77 35.40 -37.20
C SER A 228 51.33 36.54 -38.10
N THR A 229 50.08 37.02 -37.99
CA THR A 229 49.55 38.10 -38.85
C THR A 229 49.88 39.51 -38.36
N TYR A 230 50.40 39.66 -37.14
CA TYR A 230 50.75 40.96 -36.52
C TYR A 230 52.26 41.06 -36.18
N GLY A 231 53.08 40.21 -36.79
CA GLY A 231 54.51 40.09 -36.50
C GLY A 231 55.48 40.56 -37.60
N GLU A 232 55.00 41.27 -38.62
CA GLU A 232 55.83 41.97 -39.62
C GLU A 232 55.50 43.47 -39.66
#